data_AF-X0ZUC3-F1
#
_entry.id   AF-X0ZUC3-F1
#
_cell.length_a   1.000
_cell.length_b   1.000
_cell.length_c   1.000
_cell.angle_alpha   90.00
_cell.angle_beta   90.00
_cell.angle_gamma   90.00
#
_symmetry.space_group_name_H-M   'P 1'
#
loop_
_entity.id
_entity.type
_entity.pdbx_description
1 polymer ?
#
loop_
_entity_poly.entity_id
_entity_poly.type
_entity_poly.pdbx_seq_one_letter_code
_entity_poly.pdbx_strand_id
1 'polypeptide(L)'
;MVIASELLQRYNEIISGPVSSDTCISGECVSMLYETSWVKVMVVRYQVAPDICSIEVEFSFPDCVIEVVFPSPAPAQEQAQKYIESTVDYMKYLTKLKDAGFSLGILSLEGIWSAVIRIKENPDVKLFESLLPP
;
A
#
# COMPACT_ATOMS: atom_id res chain seq x y z
N MET A 1 -1.30 10.48 -13.21
CA MET A 1 -0.23 10.02 -12.30
C MET A 1 -0.42 10.79 -11.01
N VAL A 2 -0.66 10.12 -9.89
CA VAL A 2 -0.82 10.80 -8.60
C VAL A 2 0.55 11.17 -8.06
N ILE A 3 0.70 12.37 -7.50
CA ILE A 3 1.96 12.83 -6.91
C ILE A 3 1.87 12.91 -5.38
N ALA A 4 3.01 12.89 -4.70
CA ALA A 4 3.07 12.80 -3.23
C ALA A 4 2.35 13.96 -2.52
N SER A 5 2.41 15.17 -3.08
CA SER A 5 1.70 16.33 -2.53
C SER A 5 0.18 16.19 -2.60
N GLU A 6 -0.35 15.53 -3.64
CA GLU A 6 -1.78 15.25 -3.75
C GLU A 6 -2.21 14.20 -2.71
N LEU A 7 -1.39 13.18 -2.45
CA LEU A 7 -1.64 12.20 -1.39
C LEU A 7 -1.62 12.86 -0.01
N LEU A 8 -0.64 13.72 0.27
CA LEU A 8 -0.58 14.47 1.52
C LEU A 8 -1.82 15.36 1.70
N GLN A 9 -2.27 16.03 0.64
CA GLN A 9 -3.49 16.84 0.68
C GLN A 9 -4.72 15.97 1.01
N ARG A 10 -4.92 14.86 0.30
CA ARG A 10 -6.04 13.94 0.57
C ARG A 10 -5.99 13.37 1.99
N TYR A 11 -4.79 13.05 2.48
CA TYR A 11 -4.60 12.61 3.85
C TYR A 11 -5.08 13.67 4.83
N ASN A 12 -4.68 14.93 4.64
CA ASN A 12 -5.11 16.05 5.48
C ASN A 12 -6.63 16.26 5.44
N GLU A 13 -7.25 16.13 4.28
CA GLU A 13 -8.72 16.18 4.12
C GLU A 13 -9.41 15.05 4.91
N ILE A 14 -8.88 13.82 4.82
CA ILE A 14 -9.40 12.67 5.56
C ILE A 14 -9.31 12.90 7.07
N ILE A 15 -8.14 13.30 7.59
CA ILE A 15 -7.95 13.44 9.04
C ILE A 15 -8.69 14.64 9.63
N SER A 16 -8.97 15.67 8.82
CA SER A 16 -9.76 16.84 9.23
C SER A 16 -11.26 16.57 9.29
N GLY A 17 -11.73 15.51 8.64
CA GLY A 17 -13.14 15.10 8.65
C GLY A 17 -13.56 14.51 10.01
N PRO A 18 -14.86 14.53 10.35
CA PRO A 18 -15.35 13.93 11.58
C PRO A 18 -15.12 12.41 11.60
N VAL A 19 -14.90 11.87 12.81
CA VAL A 19 -14.87 10.43 13.08
C VAL A 19 -16.28 10.04 13.56
N SER A 20 -17.14 9.53 12.67
CA SER A 20 -18.56 9.24 12.96
C SER A 20 -18.81 7.76 13.24
N SER A 21 -19.76 7.44 14.14
CA SER A 21 -20.23 6.06 14.40
C SER A 21 -20.60 5.30 13.14
N ASP A 22 -21.23 5.98 12.20
CA ASP A 22 -21.92 5.35 11.08
C ASP A 22 -20.94 4.87 9.98
N THR A 23 -19.70 5.35 10.03
CA THR A 23 -18.64 5.07 9.04
C THR A 23 -17.58 4.13 9.57
N CYS A 24 -17.68 3.67 10.82
CA CYS A 24 -16.62 2.90 11.47
C CYS A 24 -17.13 1.54 11.93
N ILE A 25 -16.31 0.52 11.72
CA ILE A 25 -16.62 -0.85 12.09
C ILE A 25 -15.75 -1.21 13.28
N SER A 26 -16.36 -1.67 14.37
CA SER A 26 -15.63 -2.04 15.60
C SER A 26 -14.76 -0.92 16.20
N GLY A 27 -15.12 0.35 15.96
CA GLY A 27 -14.38 1.51 16.45
C GLY A 27 -13.27 2.01 15.52
N GLU A 28 -13.05 1.34 14.38
CA GLU A 28 -12.06 1.70 13.36
C GLU A 28 -12.73 2.31 12.14
N CYS A 29 -12.24 3.47 11.72
CA CYS A 29 -12.74 4.23 10.59
C CYS A 29 -11.69 4.17 9.49
N VAL A 30 -11.97 3.39 8.45
CA VAL A 30 -11.04 3.19 7.34
C VAL A 30 -11.45 4.09 6.18
N SER A 31 -10.51 4.87 5.65
CA SER A 31 -10.71 5.73 4.49
C SER A 31 -9.66 5.43 3.43
N MET A 32 -10.08 5.21 2.19
CA MET A 32 -9.16 4.96 1.09
C MET A 32 -8.42 6.26 0.71
N LEU A 33 -7.09 6.23 0.77
CA LEU A 33 -6.26 7.36 0.34
C LEU A 33 -5.95 7.27 -1.16
N TYR A 34 -5.58 6.06 -1.59
CA TYR A 34 -5.11 5.77 -2.94
C TYR A 34 -5.14 4.28 -3.24
N GLU A 35 -5.44 3.93 -4.48
CA GLU A 35 -5.51 2.54 -4.94
C GLU A 35 -4.92 2.42 -6.36
N THR A 36 -4.20 1.33 -6.57
CA THR A 36 -3.66 0.87 -7.87
C THR A 36 -3.82 -0.64 -7.97
N SER A 37 -3.36 -1.23 -9.09
CA SER A 37 -3.25 -2.69 -9.20
C SER A 37 -2.18 -3.30 -8.29
N TRP A 38 -1.28 -2.50 -7.69
CA TRP A 38 -0.21 -2.99 -6.81
C TRP A 38 -0.53 -2.80 -5.33
N VAL A 39 -1.21 -1.70 -5.00
CA VAL A 39 -1.41 -1.28 -3.61
C VAL A 39 -2.77 -0.67 -3.36
N LYS A 40 -3.28 -0.92 -2.15
CA LYS A 40 -4.36 -0.17 -1.53
C LYS A 40 -3.79 0.54 -0.31
N VAL A 41 -3.81 1.86 -0.33
CA VAL A 41 -3.33 2.71 0.76
C VAL A 41 -4.54 3.29 1.49
N MET A 42 -4.63 2.99 2.77
CA MET A 42 -5.75 3.34 3.62
C MET A 42 -5.27 4.18 4.80
N VAL A 43 -6.13 5.07 5.26
CA VAL A 43 -5.96 5.82 6.49
C VAL A 43 -6.93 5.24 7.50
N VAL A 44 -6.41 4.79 8.63
CA VAL A 44 -7.19 4.22 9.72
C VAL A 44 -7.18 5.20 10.89
N ARG A 45 -8.37 5.53 11.38
CA ARG A 45 -8.60 6.40 12.54
C ARG A 45 -9.46 5.67 13.56
N TYR A 46 -9.29 5.98 14.84
CA TYR A 46 -9.97 5.27 15.93
C TYR A 46 -10.97 6.18 16.65
N GLN A 47 -12.20 5.71 16.86
CA GLN A 47 -13.22 6.48 17.59
C GLN A 47 -12.84 6.75 19.04
N VAL A 48 -12.26 5.75 19.70
CA VAL A 48 -11.86 5.83 21.11
C VAL A 48 -10.58 6.64 21.31
N ALA A 49 -9.87 6.96 20.23
CA ALA A 49 -8.62 7.71 20.24
C ALA A 49 -8.44 8.47 18.90
N PRO A 50 -9.21 9.55 18.68
CA PRO A 50 -9.26 10.23 17.38
C PRO A 50 -7.94 10.90 16.97
N ASP A 51 -7.07 11.19 17.95
CA ASP A 51 -5.72 11.72 17.73
C ASP A 51 -4.74 10.63 17.24
N ILE A 52 -5.14 9.35 17.26
CA ILE A 52 -4.36 8.24 16.73
C ILE A 52 -4.80 7.98 15.30
N CYS A 53 -3.83 8.07 14.39
CA CYS A 53 -3.99 7.71 12.99
C CYS A 53 -2.89 6.74 12.57
N SER A 54 -3.22 5.77 11.73
CA SER A 54 -2.27 4.95 10.98
C SER A 54 -2.51 5.05 9.49
N ILE A 55 -1.45 4.81 8.73
CA ILE A 55 -1.53 4.50 7.32
C ILE A 55 -1.26 3.01 7.17
N GLU A 56 -2.19 2.32 6.53
CA GLU A 56 -2.11 0.90 6.22
C GLU A 56 -2.01 0.72 4.71
N VAL A 57 -1.13 -0.17 4.28
CA VAL A 57 -0.92 -0.50 2.88
C VAL A 57 -1.12 -1.99 2.72
N GLU A 58 -2.09 -2.39 1.92
CA GLU A 58 -2.23 -3.75 1.44
C GLU A 58 -1.61 -3.86 0.06
N PHE A 59 -0.92 -4.96 -0.19
CA PHE A 59 -0.24 -5.19 -1.47
C PHE A 59 -0.92 -6.32 -2.23
N SER A 60 -1.11 -6.09 -3.52
CA SER A 60 -1.48 -7.13 -4.47
C SER A 60 -0.21 -7.57 -5.19
N PHE A 61 0.05 -8.87 -5.19
CA PHE A 61 1.14 -9.41 -6.01
C PHE A 61 0.78 -9.20 -7.49
N PRO A 62 1.74 -8.89 -8.37
CA PRO A 62 1.44 -8.82 -9.79
C PRO A 62 0.83 -10.16 -10.25
N ASP A 63 -0.37 -10.11 -10.83
CA ASP A 63 -1.03 -11.29 -11.35
C ASP A 63 -0.33 -11.77 -12.62
N CYS A 64 0.30 -12.95 -12.59
CA CYS A 64 0.79 -13.59 -13.80
C CYS A 64 0.73 -15.11 -13.68
N VAL A 65 0.03 -15.73 -14.62
CA VAL A 65 0.09 -17.17 -14.84
C VAL A 65 0.98 -17.39 -16.06
N ILE A 66 2.13 -18.00 -15.84
CA ILE A 66 3.07 -18.37 -16.91
C ILE A 66 3.11 -19.89 -16.98
N GLU A 67 2.53 -20.45 -18.04
CA GLU A 67 2.59 -21.89 -18.28
C GLU A 67 4.01 -22.31 -18.66
N VAL A 68 4.52 -23.34 -17.98
CA VAL A 68 5.86 -23.88 -18.24
C VAL A 68 5.76 -24.87 -19.41
N VAL A 69 6.19 -24.43 -20.60
CA VAL A 69 6.20 -25.25 -21.82
C VAL A 69 7.64 -25.45 -22.30
N PHE A 70 8.00 -26.66 -22.73
CA PHE A 70 9.29 -26.96 -23.34
C PHE A 70 9.14 -27.60 -24.72
N PRO A 71 9.77 -27.05 -25.78
CA PRO A 71 10.53 -25.79 -25.77
C PRO A 71 9.62 -24.57 -25.57
N SER A 72 10.10 -23.59 -24.80
CA SER A 72 9.32 -22.37 -24.54
C SER A 72 9.40 -21.41 -25.72
N PRO A 73 8.26 -20.94 -26.27
CA PRO A 73 8.28 -19.98 -27.36
C PRO A 73 8.80 -18.62 -26.87
N ALA A 74 9.46 -17.85 -27.76
CA ALA A 74 10.07 -16.57 -27.40
C ALA A 74 9.15 -15.59 -26.65
N PRO A 75 7.85 -15.43 -27.01
CA PRO A 75 6.92 -14.57 -26.26
C PRO A 75 6.71 -15.00 -24.81
N ALA A 76 6.69 -16.31 -24.52
CA ALA A 76 6.54 -16.83 -23.17
C ALA A 76 7.80 -16.56 -22.32
N GLN A 77 8.99 -16.62 -22.94
CA GLN A 77 10.25 -16.26 -22.28
C GLN A 77 10.28 -14.76 -21.94
N GLU A 78 9.86 -13.90 -22.87
CA GLU A 78 9.78 -12.45 -22.63
C GLU A 78 8.78 -12.10 -21.53
N GLN A 79 7.61 -12.76 -21.53
CA GLN A 79 6.61 -12.57 -20.48
C GLN A 79 7.16 -12.99 -19.10
N ALA A 80 7.87 -14.11 -19.02
CA ALA A 80 8.50 -14.57 -17.79
C ALA A 80 9.56 -13.58 -17.29
N GLN A 81 10.39 -13.05 -18.19
CA GLN A 81 11.38 -12.04 -17.86
C GLN A 81 10.72 -10.77 -17.29
N LYS A 82 9.67 -10.25 -17.95
CA LYS A 82 8.92 -9.08 -17.46
C LYS A 82 8.29 -9.32 -16.09
N TYR A 83 7.77 -10.52 -15.85
CA TYR A 83 7.20 -10.87 -14.55
C TYR A 83 8.26 -10.88 -13.44
N ILE A 84 9.44 -11.45 -13.71
CA ILE A 84 10.57 -11.45 -12.77
C ILE A 84 11.01 -10.02 -12.45
N GLU A 85 11.14 -9.16 -13.47
CA GLU A 85 11.52 -7.76 -13.29
C GLU A 85 10.48 -7.00 -12.44
N SER A 86 9.20 -7.16 -12.75
CA SER A 86 8.09 -6.60 -11.96
C SER A 86 8.12 -7.07 -10.50
N THR A 87 8.39 -8.36 -10.27
CA THR A 87 8.53 -8.92 -8.92
C THR A 87 9.71 -8.32 -8.17
N VAL A 88 10.84 -8.08 -8.84
CA VAL A 88 12.00 -7.41 -8.24
C VAL A 88 11.63 -5.99 -7.81
N ASP A 89 10.92 -5.24 -8.65
CA ASP A 89 10.49 -3.88 -8.32
C ASP A 89 9.46 -3.85 -7.18
N TYR A 90 8.57 -4.84 -7.12
CA TYR A 90 7.69 -5.08 -5.98
C TYR A 90 8.48 -5.28 -4.67
N MET A 91 9.50 -6.14 -4.67
CA MET A 91 10.32 -6.39 -3.48
C MET A 91 11.15 -5.17 -3.06
N LYS A 92 11.66 -4.38 -4.02
CA LYS A 92 12.32 -3.09 -3.74
C LYS A 92 11.34 -2.11 -3.09
N TYR A 93 10.10 -2.07 -3.57
CA TYR A 93 9.08 -1.19 -3.03
C TYR A 93 8.70 -1.55 -1.58
N LEU A 94 8.57 -2.83 -1.25
CA LEU A 94 8.41 -3.28 0.14
C LEU A 94 9.58 -2.80 1.02
N THR A 95 10.80 -2.94 0.54
CA THR A 95 12.01 -2.50 1.26
C THR A 95 12.01 -1.00 1.49
N LYS A 96 11.64 -0.20 0.47
CA LYS A 96 11.49 1.26 0.57
C LYS A 96 10.51 1.67 1.67
N LEU A 97 9.38 0.98 1.81
CA LEU A 97 8.40 1.25 2.87
C LEU A 97 8.95 0.90 4.26
N LYS A 98 9.66 -0.22 4.38
CA LYS A 98 10.37 -0.55 5.63
C LYS A 98 11.37 0.54 6.02
N ASP A 99 12.16 1.02 5.06
CA ASP A 99 13.13 2.09 5.28
C ASP A 99 12.47 3.44 5.63
N ALA A 100 11.24 3.67 5.15
CA ALA A 100 10.41 4.82 5.53
C ALA A 100 9.76 4.67 6.92
N GLY A 101 9.99 3.55 7.63
CA GLY A 101 9.52 3.33 9.00
C GLY A 101 8.21 2.54 9.11
N PHE A 102 7.72 1.94 8.01
CA PHE A 102 6.58 1.04 8.08
C PHE A 102 6.98 -0.30 8.69
N SER A 103 6.11 -0.85 9.53
CA SER A 103 6.17 -2.25 9.96
C SER A 103 5.56 -3.12 8.86
N LEU A 104 6.32 -4.07 8.32
CA LEU A 104 5.85 -5.03 7.33
C LEU A 104 5.40 -6.33 7.99
N GLY A 105 4.33 -6.92 7.47
CA GLY A 105 3.83 -8.23 7.89
C GLY A 105 3.11 -8.96 6.76
N ILE A 106 2.88 -10.26 6.95
CA ILE A 106 2.08 -11.09 6.04
C ILE A 106 0.78 -11.45 6.80
N LEU A 107 -0.36 -11.04 6.26
CA LEU A 107 -1.67 -11.17 6.92
C LEU A 107 -2.33 -12.54 6.73
N SER A 108 -1.89 -13.31 5.74
CA SER A 108 -2.53 -14.59 5.42
C SER A 108 -1.54 -15.63 4.89
N LEU A 109 -1.92 -16.92 4.95
CA LEU A 109 -1.09 -18.01 4.45
C LEU A 109 -0.93 -17.98 2.91
N GLU A 110 -1.84 -17.27 2.24
CA GLU A 110 -1.82 -16.98 0.81
C GLU A 110 -0.80 -15.87 0.46
N GLY A 111 -0.11 -15.30 1.45
CA GLY A 111 1.01 -14.38 1.22
C GLY A 111 0.61 -12.92 1.01
N ILE A 112 -0.54 -12.49 1.53
CA ILE A 112 -0.96 -11.08 1.47
C ILE A 112 -0.02 -10.26 2.35
N TRP A 113 0.84 -9.46 1.72
CA TRP A 113 1.68 -8.51 2.43
C TRP A 113 0.84 -7.32 2.92
N SER A 114 1.24 -6.76 4.05
CA SER A 114 0.75 -5.49 4.57
C SER A 114 1.87 -4.67 5.18
N ALA A 115 1.69 -3.36 5.19
CA ALA A 115 2.57 -2.41 5.84
C ALA A 115 1.74 -1.46 6.68
N VAL A 116 2.19 -1.15 7.89
CA VAL A 116 1.53 -0.19 8.76
C VAL A 116 2.53 0.79 9.36
N ILE A 117 2.16 2.07 9.37
CA ILE A 117 2.87 3.10 10.13
C ILE A 117 1.86 3.88 10.97
N ARG A 118 2.22 4.13 12.23
CA ARG A 118 1.44 5.00 13.10
C ARG A 118 1.95 6.44 12.98
N ILE A 119 1.06 7.36 12.67
CA ILE A 119 1.34 8.78 12.54
C ILE A 119 1.17 9.43 13.91
N LYS A 120 2.25 10.03 14.43
CA LYS A 120 2.25 10.72 15.73
C LYS A 120 2.31 12.25 15.60
N GLU A 121 2.84 12.74 14.49
CA GLU A 121 3.04 14.15 14.17
C GLU A 121 2.60 14.38 12.72
N ASN A 122 2.53 15.64 12.28
CA ASN A 122 2.19 15.97 10.89
C ASN A 122 3.21 15.31 9.93
N PRO A 123 2.77 14.39 9.07
CA PRO A 123 3.69 13.67 8.20
C PRO A 123 4.24 14.59 7.09
N ASP A 124 5.53 14.47 6.81
CA ASP A 124 6.18 15.17 5.70
C ASP A 124 5.82 14.52 4.35
N VAL A 125 5.89 15.29 3.27
CA VAL A 125 5.63 14.83 1.89
C VAL A 125 6.50 13.63 1.51
N LYS A 126 7.71 13.52 2.07
CA LYS A 126 8.62 12.38 1.87
C LYS A 126 8.01 11.03 2.28
N LEU A 127 7.17 11.02 3.32
CA LEU A 127 6.42 9.82 3.68
C LEU A 127 5.50 9.41 2.53
N PHE A 128 4.82 10.37 1.89
CA PHE A 128 3.92 10.11 0.78
C PHE A 128 4.64 9.79 -0.53
N GLU A 129 5.86 10.28 -0.72
CA GLU A 129 6.74 9.80 -1.80
C GLU A 129 7.07 8.32 -1.62
N SER A 130 7.19 7.85 -0.36
CA SER A 130 7.45 6.44 -0.07
C SER A 130 6.28 5.54 -0.47
N LEU A 131 5.03 6.03 -0.35
CA LEU A 131 3.77 5.35 -0.67
C LEU A 131 3.44 5.22 -2.16
N LEU A 132 4.20 5.90 -3.03
CA LEU A 132 4.01 5.77 -4.47
C LEU A 132 4.72 4.50 -4.97
N PRO A 133 3.99 3.54 -5.57
CA PRO A 133 4.59 2.38 -6.23
C PRO A 133 5.45 2.83 -7.43
N PRO A 134 6.39 1.97 -7.88
CA PRO A 134 7.23 2.24 -9.04
C PRO A 134 6.42 2.42 -10.35
#